data_AF-A0A7X8VKK9-F1
#
_entry.id   AF-A0A7X8VKK9-F1
#
_cell.length_a   1.000
_cell.length_b   1.000
_cell.length_c   1.000
_cell.angle_alpha   90.00
_cell.angle_beta   90.00
_cell.angle_gamma   90.00
#
_symmetry.space_group_name_H-M   'P 1'
#
loop_
_entity.id
_entity.type
_entity.pdbx_description
1 polymer ?
#
loop_
_entity_poly.entity_id
_entity_poly.type
_entity_poly.pdbx_seq_one_letter_code
_entity_poly.pdbx_strand_id
1 'polypeptide(L)'
;MGDHFREGYAQDGEGPVHPVSIAAFSMGATTVTNDQFATFEQATGFVTTAEHQGASAVFHLAFQGQPGDILNRVAGVPWWLAVKGADWKHPNGPGSSI
;
A
#
# COMPACT_ATOMS: atom_id res chain seq x y z
N MET A 1 0.47 -12.45 22.57
CA MET A 1 0.41 -11.97 21.18
C MET A 1 0.28 -13.19 20.28
N GLY A 2 -0.51 -13.08 19.20
CA GLY A 2 -0.83 -14.17 18.27
C GLY A 2 -2.31 -14.52 18.23
N ASP A 3 -2.73 -15.31 17.24
CA ASP A 3 -4.12 -15.75 17.03
C ASP A 3 -4.53 -16.82 18.06
N HIS A 4 -5.50 -16.47 18.92
CA HIS A 4 -6.05 -17.37 19.92
C HIS A 4 -7.20 -18.24 19.39
N PHE A 5 -7.90 -17.79 18.35
CA PHE A 5 -9.07 -18.47 17.79
C PHE A 5 -8.69 -19.58 16.80
N ARG A 6 -7.45 -19.57 16.31
CA ARG A 6 -6.93 -20.54 15.33
C ARG A 6 -7.70 -20.50 14.02
N GLU A 7 -8.08 -19.30 13.62
CA GLU A 7 -8.78 -19.00 12.38
C GLU A 7 -7.82 -18.51 11.28
N GLY A 8 -6.60 -18.11 11.66
CA GLY A 8 -5.56 -17.67 10.74
C GLY A 8 -5.06 -18.77 9.82
N TYR A 9 -4.50 -18.37 8.68
CA TYR A 9 -3.85 -19.30 7.75
C TYR A 9 -2.52 -19.77 8.33
N ALA A 10 -2.25 -21.08 8.29
CA ALA A 10 -1.01 -21.64 8.85
C ALA A 10 0.27 -21.06 8.21
N GLN A 11 0.18 -20.59 6.98
CA GLN A 11 1.29 -20.00 6.23
C GLN A 11 1.68 -18.60 6.73
N ASP A 12 0.76 -17.91 7.40
CA ASP A 12 0.94 -16.53 7.87
C ASP A 12 1.64 -16.46 9.25
N GLY A 13 1.75 -17.60 9.95
CA GLY A 13 2.53 -17.68 11.19
C GLY A 13 1.95 -16.90 12.36
N GLU A 14 0.62 -16.71 12.40
CA GLU A 14 -0.06 -15.93 13.46
C GLU A 14 -0.01 -16.57 14.85
N GLY A 15 0.28 -17.87 14.92
CA GLY A 15 0.47 -18.61 16.16
C GLY A 15 1.90 -19.11 16.35
N PRO A 16 2.21 -19.74 17.50
CA PRO A 16 1.34 -19.88 18.67
C PRO A 16 1.24 -18.57 19.47
N VAL A 17 0.17 -18.45 20.25
CA VAL A 17 0.06 -17.37 21.24
C VAL A 17 1.18 -17.48 22.26
N HIS A 18 1.90 -16.38 22.48
CA HIS A 18 3.02 -16.33 23.43
C HIS A 18 3.07 -14.99 24.18
N PRO A 19 3.69 -14.96 25.38
CA PRO A 19 3.90 -13.72 26.12
C PRO A 19 4.95 -12.84 25.42
N VAL A 20 4.71 -11.53 25.40
CA VAL A 20 5.63 -10.54 24.86
C VAL A 20 5.77 -9.41 25.88
N SER A 21 7.00 -8.96 26.13
CA SER A 21 7.30 -7.78 26.94
C SER A 21 7.86 -6.70 26.03
N ILE A 22 7.31 -5.48 26.12
CA ILE A 22 7.70 -4.35 25.29
C ILE A 22 7.96 -3.16 26.22
N ALA A 23 9.06 -2.44 25.99
CA ALA A 23 9.34 -1.19 26.68
C ALA A 23 8.34 -0.09 26.31
N ALA A 24 8.30 1.01 27.06
CA ALA A 24 7.45 2.15 26.71
C ALA A 24 7.84 2.74 25.34
N PHE A 25 6.85 3.01 24.49
CA PHE A 25 7.02 3.63 23.18
C PHE A 25 5.81 4.51 22.84
N SER A 26 5.98 5.40 21.85
CA SER A 26 4.90 6.22 21.30
C SER A 26 4.48 5.68 19.93
N MET A 27 3.20 5.79 19.61
CA MET A 27 2.63 5.43 18.32
C MET A 27 1.70 6.55 17.85
N GLY A 28 1.64 6.80 16.54
CA GLY A 28 0.68 7.72 15.96
C GLY A 28 -0.75 7.24 16.22
N ALA A 29 -1.65 8.17 16.57
CA ALA A 29 -3.06 7.85 16.79
C ALA A 29 -3.81 7.53 15.48
N THR A 30 -3.25 7.95 14.33
CA THR A 30 -3.78 7.70 12.99
C THR A 30 -2.65 7.19 12.09
N THR A 31 -3.01 6.64 10.93
CA THR A 31 -2.06 6.45 9.84
C THR A 31 -1.53 7.79 9.35
N VAL A 32 -0.39 7.77 8.64
CA VAL A 32 0.11 8.94 7.93
C VAL A 32 -0.90 9.35 6.87
N THR A 33 -1.23 10.63 6.84
CA THR A 33 -2.18 11.23 5.90
C THR A 33 -1.48 11.73 4.64
N ASN A 34 -2.26 11.97 3.58
CA ASN A 34 -1.77 12.59 2.34
C ASN A 34 -1.09 13.95 2.61
N ASP A 35 -1.67 14.79 3.46
CA ASP A 35 -1.11 16.11 3.80
C ASP A 35 0.24 16.00 4.53
N GLN A 36 0.36 15.06 5.45
CA GLN A 36 1.61 14.79 6.17
C GLN A 36 2.69 14.28 5.21
N PHE A 37 2.33 13.37 4.31
CA PHE A 37 3.27 12.83 3.33
C PHE A 37 3.67 13.89 2.30
N ALA A 38 2.75 14.74 1.86
CA ALA A 38 3.03 15.87 0.99
C ALA A 38 3.98 16.88 1.65
N THR A 39 3.79 17.16 2.94
CA THR A 39 4.71 18.03 3.71
C THR A 39 6.12 17.44 3.75
N PHE A 40 6.23 16.12 3.96
CA PHE A 40 7.51 15.40 3.93
C PHE A 40 8.16 15.47 2.54
N GLU A 41 7.43 15.14 1.48
CA GLU A 41 7.95 15.15 0.11
C GLU A 41 8.43 16.55 -0.30
N GLN A 42 7.66 17.60 0.01
CA GLN A 42 8.05 18.99 -0.28
C GLN A 42 9.33 19.41 0.47
N ALA A 43 9.50 18.95 1.71
CA ALA A 43 10.66 19.30 2.53
C ALA A 43 11.95 18.59 2.09
N THR A 44 11.84 17.39 1.50
CA THR A 44 13.02 16.54 1.21
C THR A 44 13.24 16.28 -0.28
N GLY A 45 12.26 16.56 -1.13
CA GLY A 45 12.25 16.12 -2.54
C GLY A 45 12.22 14.60 -2.68
N PHE A 46 11.54 13.89 -1.77
CA PHE A 46 11.53 12.42 -1.76
C PHE A 46 10.75 11.87 -2.96
N VAL A 47 11.34 10.89 -3.65
CA VAL A 47 10.70 10.15 -4.74
C VAL A 47 10.39 8.75 -4.26
N THR A 48 9.12 8.35 -4.31
CA THR A 48 8.69 7.03 -3.85
C THR A 48 9.19 5.91 -4.76
N THR A 49 9.18 4.69 -4.24
CA THR A 49 9.47 3.49 -5.04
C THR A 49 8.52 3.37 -6.25
N ALA A 50 7.23 3.72 -6.09
CA ALA A 50 6.26 3.68 -7.18
C ALA A 50 6.60 4.68 -8.30
N GLU A 51 7.00 5.90 -7.95
CA GLU A 51 7.47 6.90 -8.91
C GLU A 51 8.76 6.45 -9.60
N HIS A 52 9.72 5.88 -8.85
CA HIS A 52 10.96 5.33 -9.42
C HIS A 52 10.72 4.15 -10.38
N GLN A 53 9.80 3.25 -10.05
CA GLN A 53 9.44 2.11 -10.88
C GLN A 53 8.47 2.50 -12.01
N GLY A 54 7.83 3.66 -11.90
CA GLY A 54 6.87 4.19 -12.87
C GLY A 54 5.52 3.48 -12.86
N ALA A 55 5.21 2.67 -11.83
CA ALA A 55 3.95 1.94 -11.70
C ALA A 55 3.67 1.54 -10.26
N SER A 56 2.38 1.34 -9.97
CA SER A 56 1.91 0.73 -8.72
C SER A 56 0.67 -0.12 -8.97
N ALA A 57 0.29 -0.92 -7.97
CA ALA A 57 -0.89 -1.77 -8.03
C ALA A 57 -2.17 -0.95 -7.76
N VAL A 58 -3.14 -1.02 -8.67
CA VAL A 58 -4.45 -0.39 -8.55
C VAL A 58 -5.54 -1.45 -8.57
N PHE A 59 -6.50 -1.36 -7.67
CA PHE A 59 -7.65 -2.25 -7.65
C PHE A 59 -8.54 -1.99 -8.87
N HIS A 60 -8.91 -3.04 -9.60
CA HIS A 60 -9.51 -2.90 -10.93
C HIS A 60 -10.81 -2.07 -10.98
N LEU A 61 -11.62 -2.05 -9.90
CA LEU A 61 -12.84 -1.24 -9.84
C LEU A 61 -12.58 0.24 -9.53
N ALA A 62 -11.40 0.59 -9.05
CA ALA A 62 -11.02 1.96 -8.73
C ALA A 62 -10.24 2.63 -9.88
N PHE A 63 -9.78 1.87 -10.87
CA PHE A 63 -8.89 2.35 -11.93
C PHE A 63 -9.46 3.54 -12.72
N GLN A 64 -8.65 4.59 -12.84
CA GLN A 64 -8.91 5.81 -13.61
C GLN A 64 -7.74 6.09 -14.55
N GLY A 65 -7.92 5.78 -15.83
CA GLY A 65 -6.90 5.93 -16.86
C GLY A 65 -7.37 5.35 -18.19
N GLN A 66 -6.45 5.21 -19.14
CA GLN A 66 -6.71 4.55 -20.43
C GLN A 66 -6.31 3.07 -20.36
N PRO A 67 -6.94 2.18 -21.16
CA PRO A 67 -6.55 0.76 -21.18
C PRO A 67 -5.06 0.51 -21.42
N GLY A 68 -4.39 1.40 -22.16
CA GLY A 68 -2.94 1.34 -22.41
C GLY A 68 -2.05 1.64 -21.21
N ASP A 69 -2.61 2.17 -20.11
CA ASP A 69 -1.88 2.41 -18.86
C ASP A 69 -1.76 1.14 -18.01
N ILE A 70 -2.53 0.09 -18.33
CA ILE A 70 -2.48 -1.20 -17.66
C ILE A 70 -1.32 -2.02 -18.25
N LEU A 71 -0.25 -2.19 -17.47
CA LEU A 71 0.95 -2.92 -17.89
C LEU A 71 0.69 -4.43 -17.89
N ASN A 72 0.07 -4.94 -16.83
CA ASN A 72 -0.34 -6.34 -16.70
C ASN A 72 -1.33 -6.53 -15.54
N ARG A 73 -1.90 -7.72 -15.47
CA ARG A 73 -2.66 -8.21 -14.31
C ARG A 73 -1.79 -9.17 -13.52
N VAL A 74 -1.88 -9.12 -12.20
CA VAL A 74 -1.09 -9.99 -11.33
C VAL A 74 -1.68 -11.41 -11.33
N ALA A 75 -0.85 -12.41 -11.62
CA ALA A 75 -1.26 -13.81 -11.67
C ALA A 75 -1.75 -14.28 -10.29
N GLY A 76 -2.84 -15.05 -10.25
CA GLY A 76 -3.46 -15.53 -9.01
C GLY A 76 -4.31 -14.50 -8.26
N VAL A 77 -4.14 -13.20 -8.52
CA VAL A 77 -4.90 -12.10 -7.91
C VAL A 77 -5.35 -11.08 -8.96
N PRO A 78 -6.21 -11.47 -9.92
CA PRO A 78 -6.50 -10.69 -11.13
C PRO A 78 -7.25 -9.37 -10.88
N TRP A 79 -7.69 -9.11 -9.65
CA TRP A 79 -8.27 -7.85 -9.22
C TRP A 79 -7.24 -6.72 -9.05
N TRP A 80 -5.94 -7.05 -9.07
CA TRP A 80 -4.85 -6.07 -9.08
C TRP A 80 -4.31 -5.83 -10.48
N LEU A 81 -4.33 -4.56 -10.89
CA LEU A 81 -3.74 -4.07 -12.13
C LEU A 81 -2.40 -3.40 -11.80
N ALA A 82 -1.32 -3.76 -12.48
CA ALA A 82 -0.12 -2.92 -12.47
C ALA A 82 -0.36 -1.75 -13.43
N VAL A 83 -0.44 -0.54 -12.88
CA VAL A 83 -0.82 0.66 -13.64
C VAL A 83 0.36 1.60 -13.71
N LYS A 84 0.75 1.94 -14.94
CA LYS A 84 1.78 2.95 -15.22
C LYS A 84 1.36 4.30 -14.65
N GLY A 85 2.26 4.98 -13.97
CA GLY A 85 2.02 6.31 -13.37
C GLY A 85 1.05 6.31 -12.20
N ALA A 86 0.68 5.14 -11.65
CA ALA A 86 0.02 5.08 -10.36
C ALA A 86 1.06 5.26 -9.25
N ASP A 87 0.81 6.21 -8.36
CA ASP A 87 1.62 6.51 -7.18
C ASP A 87 0.74 7.11 -6.07
N TRP A 88 1.35 7.69 -5.04
CA TRP A 88 0.59 8.26 -3.92
C TRP A 88 -0.19 9.53 -4.29
N LYS A 89 0.26 10.31 -5.29
CA LYS A 89 -0.46 11.49 -5.81
C LYS A 89 -1.55 11.08 -6.80
N HIS A 90 -1.39 9.94 -7.46
CA HIS A 90 -2.28 9.37 -8.47
C HIS A 90 -2.73 7.94 -8.09
N PRO A 91 -3.45 7.76 -6.96
CA PRO A 91 -3.65 6.43 -6.33
C PRO A 91 -4.48 5.46 -7.18
N ASN A 92 -5.31 5.98 -8.10
CA ASN A 92 -6.13 5.17 -9.00
C ASN A 92 -5.58 5.13 -10.44
N GLY A 93 -4.36 5.62 -10.67
CA GLY A 93 -3.73 5.75 -11.98
C GLY A 93 -3.70 7.19 -12.50
N PRO A 94 -3.16 7.41 -13.72
CA PRO A 94 -2.84 8.74 -14.26
C PRO A 94 -4.03 9.71 -14.36
N GLY A 95 -5.26 9.20 -14.38
CA GLY A 95 -6.48 10.02 -14.43
C GLY A 95 -6.99 10.49 -13.08
N SER A 96 -6.34 10.11 -11.97
CA SER A 96 -6.75 10.46 -10.61
C SER A 96 -5.80 11.47 -9.97
N SER A 97 -6.26 12.22 -8.98
CA SER A 97 -5.38 12.99 -8.09
C SER A 97 -5.94 12.99 -6.67
N ILE A 98 -5.09 13.34 -5.72
CA ILE A 98 -5.46 13.71 -4.35
C ILE A 98 -5.43 15.22 -4.16
#